data_AF-A0A1V6TKH1-F1
#
_entry.id   AF-A0A1V6TKH1-F1
#
_cell.length_a   1.000
_cell.length_b   1.000
_cell.length_c   1.000
_cell.angle_alpha   90.00
_cell.angle_beta   90.00
_cell.angle_gamma   90.00
#
_symmetry.space_group_name_H-M   'P 1'
#
loop_
_entity.id
_entity.type
_entity.pdbx_description
1 polymer ?
#
loop_
_entity_poly.entity_id
_entity_poly.type
_entity_poly.pdbx_seq_one_letter_code
_entity_poly.pdbx_strand_id
1 'polypeptide(L)'
;MVLLLATRSLARGRGSLLLNPSKIPIPLSFRAATKFSPSYKMSTLSGSLPVVLCGRTTAIGKPVSEALLPDYEVIHFIQTNEAVLAELPHLLAGRDPQAAASNDVGTHDYSRPARAVIFGRGYEMEDIEVFRKATSGSASGPTAWVVGDPAKKPKSNGPPPPAGYAKVAADLAKEKLDQWKASGADKDELFFY
;
A
#
# COMPACT_ATOMS: atom_id res chain seq x y z
N MET A 1 -39.49 -24.23 -31.00
CA MET A 1 -38.68 -24.03 -32.21
C MET A 1 -37.49 -24.99 -32.10
N VAL A 2 -37.69 -26.29 -32.35
CA VAL A 2 -37.27 -27.05 -33.58
C VAL A 2 -35.77 -26.83 -33.88
N LEU A 3 -34.88 -27.68 -33.34
CA LEU A 3 -34.29 -28.92 -33.92
C LEU A 3 -33.33 -28.66 -35.09
N LEU A 4 -32.02 -28.99 -34.93
CA LEU A 4 -31.31 -29.91 -35.85
C LEU A 4 -29.91 -30.30 -35.33
N LEU A 5 -29.70 -31.61 -35.18
CA LEU A 5 -28.42 -32.31 -35.15
C LEU A 5 -27.87 -32.44 -36.58
N ALA A 6 -26.54 -32.43 -36.73
CA ALA A 6 -25.87 -33.06 -37.85
C ALA A 6 -24.55 -33.70 -37.40
N THR A 7 -24.25 -34.85 -37.99
CA THR A 7 -23.26 -35.86 -37.61
C THR A 7 -22.24 -36.06 -38.75
N ARG A 8 -21.21 -36.91 -38.47
CA ARG A 8 -20.33 -37.66 -39.42
C ARG A 8 -19.14 -36.88 -40.01
N SER A 9 -17.96 -37.44 -40.34
CA SER A 9 -17.46 -38.83 -40.40
C SER A 9 -15.92 -38.88 -40.57
N LEU A 10 -15.31 -39.87 -39.91
CA LEU A 10 -14.21 -40.80 -40.31
C LEU A 10 -13.30 -40.55 -41.55
N ALA A 11 -11.98 -40.69 -41.35
CA ALA A 11 -11.03 -41.59 -42.07
C ALA A 11 -9.59 -41.34 -41.51
N ARG A 12 -8.91 -42.24 -40.80
CA ARG A 12 -8.30 -43.54 -41.14
C ARG A 12 -7.09 -43.43 -42.10
N GLY A 13 -5.88 -43.51 -41.54
CA GLY A 13 -4.63 -43.75 -42.27
C GLY A 13 -3.67 -44.59 -41.41
N ARG A 14 -3.55 -45.88 -41.74
CA ARG A 14 -2.63 -46.85 -41.16
C ARG A 14 -1.25 -46.71 -41.80
N GLY A 15 -0.19 -46.82 -41.02
CA GLY A 15 1.18 -47.07 -41.49
C GLY A 15 1.96 -47.75 -40.37
N SER A 16 2.08 -49.08 -40.46
CA SER A 16 2.81 -49.95 -39.54
C SER A 16 4.16 -50.29 -40.14
N LEU A 17 5.27 -50.09 -39.42
CA LEU A 17 6.50 -50.85 -39.61
C LEU A 17 7.15 -51.11 -38.25
N LEU A 18 7.20 -52.40 -37.91
CA LEU A 18 7.94 -53.00 -36.81
C LEU A 18 9.43 -53.06 -37.19
N LEU A 19 10.33 -52.83 -36.23
CA LEU A 19 11.48 -53.71 -35.93
C LEU A 19 12.19 -53.21 -34.66
N ASN A 20 12.52 -54.18 -33.81
CA ASN A 20 13.01 -54.08 -32.43
C ASN A 20 14.56 -54.25 -32.39
N PRO A 21 15.18 -54.45 -31.22
CA PRO A 21 15.92 -53.49 -30.40
C PRO A 21 17.45 -53.63 -30.52
N SER A 22 18.21 -52.62 -30.09
CA SER A 22 19.29 -52.76 -29.09
C SER A 22 20.28 -51.59 -29.11
N LYS A 23 20.54 -51.07 -27.90
CA LYS A 23 21.73 -50.32 -27.46
C LYS A 23 21.96 -48.94 -28.09
N ILE A 24 22.06 -47.92 -27.25
CA ILE A 24 23.16 -46.94 -27.15
C ILE A 24 22.77 -45.88 -26.08
N PRO A 25 23.73 -45.32 -25.33
CA PRO A 25 23.62 -45.11 -23.88
C PRO A 25 23.13 -43.72 -23.47
N ILE A 26 22.74 -43.64 -22.20
CA ILE A 26 22.36 -42.43 -21.46
C ILE A 26 23.55 -41.46 -21.39
N PRO A 27 23.40 -40.18 -21.78
CA PRO A 27 24.30 -39.14 -21.32
C PRO A 27 23.72 -38.42 -20.09
N LEU A 28 24.61 -38.25 -19.13
CA LEU A 28 24.58 -37.39 -17.96
C LEU A 28 23.97 -36.00 -18.22
N SER A 29 23.16 -35.55 -17.24
CA SER A 29 23.07 -34.17 -16.76
C SER A 29 22.86 -33.05 -17.80
N PHE A 30 21.60 -32.64 -17.97
CA PHE A 30 21.26 -31.25 -18.27
C PHE A 30 20.50 -30.65 -17.10
N ARG A 31 21.23 -30.16 -16.10
CA ARG A 31 20.71 -29.20 -15.12
C ARG A 31 20.89 -27.80 -15.72
N ALA A 32 20.04 -27.45 -16.67
CA ALA A 32 19.89 -26.05 -17.06
C ALA A 32 19.02 -25.36 -16.01
N ALA A 33 19.68 -24.76 -15.02
CA ALA A 33 19.03 -23.79 -14.15
C ALA A 33 18.56 -22.64 -15.04
N THR A 34 17.26 -22.59 -15.33
CA THR A 34 16.61 -21.36 -15.77
C THR A 34 16.83 -20.35 -14.66
N LYS A 35 17.84 -19.50 -14.85
CA LYS A 35 17.99 -18.26 -14.09
C LYS A 35 16.80 -17.39 -14.45
N PHE A 36 15.69 -17.62 -13.76
CA PHE A 36 14.64 -16.64 -13.62
C PHE A 36 15.30 -15.47 -12.91
N SER A 37 15.74 -14.50 -13.70
CA SER A 37 16.17 -13.21 -13.20
C SER A 37 14.88 -12.39 -13.12
N PRO A 38 14.24 -12.23 -11.95
CA PRO A 38 13.26 -11.19 -11.84
C PRO A 38 14.04 -9.89 -12.01
N SER A 39 13.85 -9.24 -13.15
CA SER A 39 14.11 -7.80 -13.27
C SER A 39 13.11 -7.12 -12.34
N TYR A 40 13.37 -7.19 -11.03
CA TYR A 40 12.65 -6.40 -10.06
C TYR A 40 13.01 -4.96 -10.39
N LYS A 41 12.08 -4.25 -11.04
CA LYS A 41 12.10 -2.79 -11.05
C LYS A 41 11.93 -2.39 -9.59
N MET A 42 13.03 -2.35 -8.85
CA MET A 42 13.09 -1.62 -7.59
C MET A 42 12.96 -0.17 -8.03
N SER A 43 11.72 0.33 -8.08
CA SER A 43 11.50 1.77 -7.96
C SER A 43 11.93 2.12 -6.55
N THR A 44 13.25 2.22 -6.33
CA THR A 44 13.81 2.68 -5.07
C THR A 44 13.27 4.08 -4.86
N LEU A 45 12.26 4.20 -3.99
CA LEU A 45 11.88 5.45 -3.37
C LEU A 45 13.12 5.90 -2.59
N SER A 46 14.02 6.59 -3.28
CA SER A 46 15.35 6.94 -2.79
C SER A 46 15.19 8.26 -2.05
N GLY A 47 14.96 8.16 -0.74
CA GLY A 47 14.67 9.27 0.15
C GLY A 47 13.54 8.93 1.12
N SER A 48 13.34 9.79 2.12
CA SER A 48 12.21 9.66 3.05
C SER A 48 10.89 9.67 2.28
N LEU A 49 10.00 8.71 2.53
CA LEU A 49 8.72 8.62 1.82
C LEU A 49 7.75 9.70 2.37
N PRO A 50 7.20 10.59 1.52
CA PRO A 50 6.23 11.59 1.98
C PRO A 50 4.92 10.92 2.42
N VAL A 51 4.49 11.20 3.64
CA VAL A 51 3.25 10.70 4.23
C VAL A 51 2.41 11.83 4.82
N VAL A 52 1.10 11.65 4.81
CA VAL A 52 0.17 12.51 5.55
C VAL A 52 -0.21 11.81 6.85
N LEU A 53 -0.18 12.54 7.97
CA LEU A 53 -0.60 12.04 9.27
C LEU A 53 -1.93 12.69 9.69
N CYS A 54 -2.93 11.87 9.95
CA CYS A 54 -4.24 12.31 10.44
C CYS A 54 -4.38 11.91 11.91
N GLY A 55 -4.46 12.88 12.82
CA GLY A 55 -4.55 12.63 14.26
C GLY A 55 -5.27 13.74 15.00
N ARG A 56 -5.89 13.44 16.14
CA ARG A 56 -6.74 14.42 16.83
C ARG A 56 -5.97 15.52 17.57
N THR A 57 -4.73 15.27 18.00
CA THR A 57 -3.94 16.23 18.79
C THR A 57 -2.49 16.30 18.33
N THR A 58 -1.95 17.52 18.25
CA THR A 58 -0.53 17.77 17.94
C THR A 58 0.41 17.21 19.01
N ALA A 59 -0.03 17.17 20.28
CA ALA A 59 0.71 16.57 21.38
C ALA A 59 1.08 15.09 21.16
N ILE A 60 0.29 14.38 20.34
CA ILE A 60 0.60 13.01 19.90
C ILE A 60 1.19 13.02 18.48
N GLY A 61 0.63 13.82 17.57
CA GLY A 61 1.07 13.88 16.18
C GLY A 61 2.53 14.24 16.01
N LYS A 62 3.04 15.20 16.81
CA LYS A 62 4.44 15.64 16.77
C LYS A 62 5.45 14.54 17.11
N PRO A 63 5.36 13.87 18.28
CA PRO A 63 6.28 12.78 18.59
C PRO A 63 6.11 11.55 17.67
N VAL A 64 4.91 11.32 17.10
CA VAL A 64 4.73 10.29 16.07
C VAL A 64 5.49 10.66 14.79
N SER A 65 5.35 11.91 14.34
CA SER A 65 6.07 12.45 13.17
C SER A 65 7.59 12.33 13.32
N GLU A 66 8.13 12.71 14.48
CA GLU A 66 9.56 12.58 14.78
C GLU A 66 10.03 11.12 14.80
N ALA A 67 9.22 10.20 15.34
CA ALA A 67 9.54 8.78 15.39
C ALA A 67 9.45 8.08 14.02
N LEU A 68 8.75 8.66 13.05
CA LEU A 68 8.64 8.13 11.68
C LEU A 68 9.91 8.31 10.84
N LEU A 69 10.74 9.29 11.20
CA LEU A 69 12.03 9.54 10.55
C LEU A 69 13.03 8.39 10.80
N PRO A 70 14.06 8.26 9.94
CA PRO A 70 14.28 9.00 8.70
C PRO A 70 13.48 8.46 7.50
N ASP A 71 12.86 7.28 7.63
CA ASP A 71 12.30 6.53 6.50
C ASP A 71 10.99 7.10 5.96
N TYR A 72 10.21 7.75 6.83
CA TYR A 72 8.92 8.34 6.50
C TYR A 72 8.88 9.79 6.98
N GLU A 73 8.60 10.69 6.06
CA GLU A 73 8.52 12.12 6.31
C GLU A 73 7.06 12.51 6.37
N VAL A 74 6.60 12.97 7.53
CA VAL A 74 5.27 13.59 7.62
C VAL A 74 5.36 14.98 6.97
N ILE A 75 4.75 15.12 5.80
CA ILE A 75 4.72 16.41 5.09
C ILE A 75 3.55 17.29 5.53
N HIS A 76 2.49 16.69 6.07
CA HIS A 76 1.31 17.41 6.54
C HIS A 76 0.60 16.67 7.67
N PHE A 77 0.09 17.42 8.65
CA PHE A 77 -0.69 16.89 9.76
C PHE A 77 -2.10 17.48 9.80
N ILE A 78 -3.11 16.60 9.76
CA ILE A 78 -4.53 16.97 9.67
C ILE A 78 -5.28 16.50 10.92
N GLN A 79 -6.12 17.37 11.50
CA GLN A 79 -6.81 17.09 12.77
C GLN A 79 -8.33 16.91 12.66
N THR A 80 -8.96 17.40 11.59
CA THR A 80 -10.42 17.41 11.44
C THR A 80 -10.84 16.63 10.20
N ASN A 81 -12.09 16.16 10.18
CA ASN A 81 -12.61 15.39 9.06
C ASN A 81 -12.79 16.29 7.81
N GLU A 82 -13.18 17.54 8.03
CA GLU A 82 -13.36 18.56 6.99
C GLU A 82 -12.03 18.89 6.31
N ALA A 83 -10.96 19.06 7.08
CA ALA A 83 -9.62 19.32 6.54
C ALA A 83 -9.10 18.10 5.77
N VAL A 84 -9.38 16.86 6.21
CA VAL A 84 -9.02 15.66 5.44
C VAL A 84 -9.67 15.69 4.06
N LEU A 85 -10.97 16.02 3.98
CA LEU A 85 -11.68 16.09 2.71
C LEU A 85 -11.17 17.21 1.79
N ALA A 86 -10.74 18.34 2.35
CA ALA A 86 -10.24 19.48 1.59
C ALA A 86 -8.79 19.31 1.12
N GLU A 87 -7.91 18.80 1.99
CA GLU A 87 -6.46 18.83 1.78
C GLU A 87 -5.94 17.53 1.16
N LEU A 88 -6.48 16.38 1.56
CA LEU A 88 -5.94 15.08 1.17
C LEU A 88 -5.93 14.85 -0.37
N PRO A 89 -6.97 15.22 -1.14
CA PRO A 89 -6.93 15.12 -2.61
C PRO A 89 -5.80 15.94 -3.25
N HIS A 90 -5.40 17.06 -2.63
CA HIS A 90 -4.32 17.91 -3.13
C HIS A 90 -2.96 17.30 -2.82
N LEU A 91 -2.75 16.88 -1.57
CA LEU A 91 -1.49 16.32 -1.10
C LEU A 91 -1.14 15.00 -1.82
N LEU A 92 -2.14 14.14 -2.07
CA LEU A 92 -1.94 12.92 -2.86
C LEU A 92 -1.66 13.19 -4.34
N ALA A 93 -2.13 14.33 -4.87
CA ALA A 93 -1.86 14.78 -6.24
C ALA A 93 -0.52 15.53 -6.38
N GLY A 94 0.23 15.73 -5.28
CA GLY A 94 1.46 16.52 -5.28
C GLY A 94 1.22 18.02 -5.49
N ARG A 95 0.10 18.53 -4.99
CA ARG A 95 -0.25 19.96 -4.99
C ARG A 95 -0.24 20.50 -3.56
N ASP A 96 0.03 21.80 -3.44
CA ASP A 96 -0.05 22.50 -2.16
C ASP A 96 -1.47 22.39 -1.55
N PRO A 97 -1.57 22.35 -0.20
CA PRO A 97 -2.85 22.40 0.48
C PRO A 97 -3.60 23.70 0.18
N GLN A 98 -4.93 23.64 0.19
CA GLN A 98 -5.78 24.79 -0.16
C GLN A 98 -5.71 25.92 0.88
N ALA A 99 -5.34 25.59 2.11
CA ALA A 99 -5.15 26.54 3.20
C ALA A 99 -3.73 26.39 3.78
N ALA A 100 -3.26 27.45 4.43
CA ALA A 100 -2.03 27.37 5.20
C ALA A 100 -2.15 26.31 6.30
N ALA A 101 -1.04 25.64 6.62
CA ALA A 101 -1.02 24.62 7.66
C ALA A 101 -1.55 25.19 8.98
N SER A 102 -2.51 24.48 9.59
CA SER A 102 -3.15 24.89 10.84
C SER A 102 -2.26 24.65 12.07
N ASN A 103 -1.11 23.99 11.90
CA ASN A 103 -0.20 23.57 12.96
C ASN A 103 1.25 23.47 12.44
N ASP A 104 2.20 23.21 13.35
CA ASP A 104 3.64 23.12 13.07
C ASP A 104 4.14 21.67 12.87
N VAL A 105 3.24 20.69 12.76
CA VAL A 105 3.62 19.27 12.70
C VAL A 105 3.88 18.82 11.26
N GLY A 106 5.09 18.32 11.05
CA GLY A 106 5.57 17.89 9.72
C GLY A 106 6.46 18.93 9.08
N THR A 107 7.01 18.59 7.92
CA THR A 107 7.99 19.45 7.22
C THR A 107 7.34 20.52 6.36
N HIS A 108 6.08 20.30 5.94
CA HIS A 108 5.38 21.14 4.97
C HIS A 108 6.12 21.23 3.62
N ASP A 109 6.94 20.23 3.28
CA ASP A 109 7.53 20.08 1.95
C ASP A 109 6.55 19.34 1.03
N TYR A 110 5.83 20.10 0.20
CA TYR A 110 4.88 19.58 -0.78
C TYR A 110 5.49 19.38 -2.17
N SER A 111 6.82 19.46 -2.31
CA SER A 111 7.50 19.25 -3.60
C SER A 111 7.34 17.84 -4.15
N ARG A 112 6.92 16.89 -3.30
CA ARG A 112 6.68 15.48 -3.64
C ARG A 112 5.27 15.06 -3.21
N PRO A 113 4.55 14.28 -4.03
CA PRO A 113 3.23 13.79 -3.65
C PRO A 113 3.31 12.84 -2.46
N ALA A 114 2.32 12.93 -1.56
CA ALA A 114 2.14 11.94 -0.51
C ALA A 114 1.87 10.55 -1.13
N ARG A 115 2.54 9.52 -0.58
CA ARG A 115 2.38 8.12 -1.01
C ARG A 115 1.72 7.24 0.04
N ALA A 116 1.52 7.77 1.24
CA ALA A 116 0.76 7.10 2.28
C ALA A 116 0.00 8.08 3.16
N VAL A 117 -1.08 7.58 3.78
CA VAL A 117 -1.89 8.30 4.75
C VAL A 117 -2.01 7.44 6.00
N ILE A 118 -1.65 8.01 7.15
CA ILE A 118 -1.69 7.35 8.45
C ILE A 118 -2.81 7.97 9.27
N PHE A 119 -3.82 7.18 9.64
CA PHE A 119 -4.88 7.59 10.55
C PHE A 119 -4.61 7.08 11.96
N GLY A 120 -4.62 7.99 12.92
CA GLY A 120 -4.65 7.65 14.34
C GLY A 120 -5.98 6.99 14.73
N ARG A 121 -6.00 6.31 15.88
CA ARG A 121 -7.18 5.60 16.42
C ARG A 121 -8.37 6.49 16.81
N GLY A 122 -8.29 7.80 16.55
CA GLY A 122 -9.36 8.76 16.81
C GLY A 122 -10.34 8.96 15.64
N TYR A 123 -10.11 8.30 14.51
CA TYR A 123 -10.99 8.31 13.34
C TYR A 123 -11.85 7.04 13.32
N GLU A 124 -13.09 7.17 12.82
CA GLU A 124 -13.95 6.03 12.58
C GLU A 124 -13.65 5.42 11.21
N MET A 125 -13.91 4.12 11.05
CA MET A 125 -13.68 3.44 9.78
C MET A 125 -14.60 3.97 8.68
N GLU A 126 -15.84 4.32 9.03
CA GLU A 126 -16.83 4.89 8.13
C GLU A 126 -16.35 6.22 7.55
N ASP A 127 -15.74 7.07 8.38
CA ASP A 127 -15.11 8.33 7.93
C ASP A 127 -13.98 8.05 6.94
N ILE A 128 -13.12 7.07 7.24
CA ILE A 128 -11.97 6.73 6.40
C ILE A 128 -12.40 6.19 5.04
N GLU A 129 -13.46 5.39 4.98
CA GLU A 129 -14.03 4.93 3.71
C GLU A 129 -14.55 6.11 2.87
N VAL A 130 -15.21 7.08 3.51
CA VAL A 130 -15.63 8.33 2.85
C VAL A 130 -14.43 9.10 2.31
N PHE A 131 -13.36 9.25 3.09
CA PHE A 131 -12.14 9.93 2.66
C PHE A 131 -11.49 9.23 1.46
N ARG A 132 -11.31 7.91 1.53
CA ARG A 132 -10.74 7.12 0.44
C ARG A 132 -11.53 7.28 -0.85
N LYS A 133 -12.87 7.23 -0.74
CA LYS A 133 -13.76 7.44 -1.88
C LYS A 133 -13.62 8.86 -2.45
N ALA A 134 -13.59 9.88 -1.59
CA ALA A 134 -13.44 11.28 -2.00
C ALA A 134 -12.09 11.56 -2.69
N THR A 135 -11.04 10.84 -2.30
CA THR A 135 -9.69 10.96 -2.90
C THR A 135 -9.46 10.05 -4.10
N SER A 136 -10.42 9.19 -4.46
CA SER A 136 -10.25 8.22 -5.54
C SER A 136 -9.94 8.92 -6.86
N GLY A 137 -8.86 8.52 -7.52
CA GLY A 137 -8.38 9.12 -8.76
C GLY A 137 -7.63 10.45 -8.63
N SER A 138 -7.47 10.98 -7.41
CA SER A 138 -6.66 12.19 -7.18
C SER A 138 -5.18 11.89 -6.98
N ALA A 139 -4.84 10.70 -6.50
CA ALA A 139 -3.46 10.33 -6.19
C ALA A 139 -2.59 10.20 -7.45
N SER A 140 -1.37 10.74 -7.39
CA SER A 140 -0.38 10.60 -8.48
C SER A 140 0.15 9.17 -8.65
N GLY A 141 -0.16 8.26 -7.73
CA GLY A 141 0.22 6.86 -7.79
C GLY A 141 -0.39 6.03 -6.65
N PRO A 142 0.00 4.74 -6.54
CA PRO A 142 -0.53 3.86 -5.51
C PRO A 142 -0.28 4.39 -4.10
N THR A 143 -1.27 4.25 -3.22
CA THR A 143 -1.28 4.84 -1.88
C THR A 143 -1.51 3.78 -0.79
N ALA A 144 -0.66 3.78 0.24
CA ALA A 144 -0.91 3.02 1.45
C ALA A 144 -1.80 3.78 2.44
N TRP A 145 -2.82 3.10 2.95
CA TRP A 145 -3.77 3.63 3.93
C TRP A 145 -3.58 2.88 5.24
N VAL A 146 -2.89 3.49 6.20
CA VAL A 146 -2.56 2.86 7.49
C VAL A 146 -3.51 3.38 8.54
N VAL A 147 -4.34 2.52 9.11
CA VAL A 147 -5.46 2.92 9.96
C VAL A 147 -5.33 2.29 11.34
N GLY A 148 -5.49 3.12 12.38
CA GLY A 148 -5.48 2.64 13.74
C GLY A 148 -6.60 1.62 13.97
N ASP A 149 -6.27 0.49 14.59
CA ASP A 149 -7.25 -0.57 14.87
C ASP A 149 -8.45 -0.02 15.69
N PRO A 150 -9.68 -0.09 15.15
CA PRO A 150 -10.87 0.42 15.81
C PRO A 150 -11.16 -0.31 17.14
N ALA A 151 -10.73 -1.57 17.28
CA ALA A 151 -10.87 -2.31 18.54
C ALA A 151 -9.99 -1.75 19.68
N LYS A 152 -8.97 -0.95 19.35
CA LYS A 152 -8.03 -0.33 20.30
C LYS A 152 -8.26 1.17 20.47
N LYS A 153 -9.44 1.66 20.08
CA LYS A 153 -9.81 3.07 20.16
C LYS A 153 -9.73 3.61 21.59
N PRO A 154 -9.01 4.71 21.85
CA PRO A 154 -9.03 5.36 23.15
C PRO A 154 -10.45 5.83 23.50
N LYS A 155 -10.87 5.61 24.75
CA LYS A 155 -12.13 6.17 25.25
C LYS A 155 -11.98 7.68 25.40
N SER A 156 -13.00 8.45 25.00
CA SER A 156 -12.98 9.93 25.02
C SER A 156 -12.64 10.52 26.40
N ASN A 157 -13.02 9.84 27.48
CA ASN A 157 -12.73 10.23 28.87
C ASN A 157 -11.78 9.23 29.55
N GLY A 158 -10.97 8.52 28.76
CA GLY A 158 -9.97 7.60 29.26
C GLY A 158 -8.77 8.33 29.88
N PRO A 159 -7.92 7.61 30.61
CA PRO A 159 -6.64 8.18 31.04
C PRO A 159 -5.85 8.66 29.81
N PRO A 160 -4.97 9.66 29.99
CA PRO A 160 -4.06 10.07 28.92
C PRO A 160 -3.27 8.86 28.41
N PRO A 161 -2.88 8.85 27.12
CA PRO A 161 -2.09 7.76 26.57
C PRO A 161 -0.82 7.51 27.41
N PRO A 162 -0.40 6.25 27.56
CA PRO A 162 0.80 5.93 28.34
C PRO A 162 2.04 6.57 27.71
N ALA A 163 3.09 6.77 28.51
CA ALA A 163 4.39 7.19 28.01
C ALA A 163 4.87 6.22 26.91
N GLY A 164 5.44 6.76 25.84
CA GLY A 164 5.90 5.96 24.69
C GLY A 164 4.81 5.55 23.70
N TYR A 165 3.54 5.89 23.93
CA TYR A 165 2.44 5.61 23.00
C TYR A 165 2.74 6.05 21.56
N ALA A 166 3.27 7.27 21.39
CA ALA A 166 3.62 7.81 20.08
C ALA A 166 4.66 6.96 19.34
N LYS A 167 5.69 6.49 20.05
CA LYS A 167 6.71 5.62 19.47
C LYS A 167 6.11 4.28 19.04
N VAL A 168 5.29 3.65 19.89
CA VAL A 168 4.64 2.38 19.56
C VAL A 168 3.72 2.53 18.34
N ALA A 169 2.93 3.61 18.28
CA ALA A 169 2.08 3.90 17.13
C ALA A 169 2.90 4.10 15.85
N ALA A 170 4.03 4.82 15.92
CA ALA A 170 4.93 5.00 14.79
C ALA A 170 5.57 3.68 14.35
N ASP A 171 6.10 2.86 15.28
CA ASP A 171 6.72 1.56 14.98
C ASP A 171 5.73 0.63 14.25
N LEU A 172 4.48 0.57 14.73
CA LEU A 172 3.42 -0.24 14.11
C LEU A 172 3.02 0.30 12.73
N ALA A 173 2.95 1.61 12.54
CA ALA A 173 2.69 2.20 11.24
C ALA A 173 3.84 1.93 10.25
N LYS A 174 5.10 2.04 10.70
CA LYS A 174 6.29 1.70 9.90
C LYS A 174 6.23 0.26 9.41
N GLU A 175 5.89 -0.69 10.29
CA GLU A 175 5.75 -2.10 9.92
C GLU A 175 4.81 -2.29 8.73
N LYS A 176 3.65 -1.60 8.72
CA LYS A 176 2.67 -1.71 7.62
C LYS A 176 3.14 -1.03 6.34
N LEU A 177 3.79 0.12 6.45
CA LEU A 177 4.36 0.80 5.29
C LEU A 177 5.54 0.02 4.70
N ASP A 178 6.37 -0.61 5.53
CA ASP A 178 7.47 -1.47 5.09
C ASP A 178 6.94 -2.73 4.40
N GLN A 179 5.87 -3.32 4.93
CA GLN A 179 5.16 -4.43 4.26
C GLN A 179 4.66 -4.01 2.87
N TRP A 180 4.04 -2.83 2.74
CA TRP A 180 3.57 -2.30 1.46
C TRP A 180 4.71 -1.99 0.48
N LYS A 181 5.82 -1.40 0.96
CA LYS A 181 7.02 -1.21 0.13
C LYS A 181 7.58 -2.54 -0.36
N ALA A 182 7.63 -3.55 0.51
CA ALA A 182 8.14 -4.88 0.19
C ALA A 182 7.24 -5.63 -0.82
N SER A 183 5.93 -5.37 -0.84
CA SER A 183 5.01 -5.90 -1.86
C SER A 183 5.17 -5.23 -3.22
N GLY A 184 5.95 -4.14 -3.30
CA GLY A 184 6.28 -3.40 -4.52
C GLY A 184 5.62 -2.04 -4.62
N ALA A 185 4.78 -1.65 -3.66
CA ALA A 185 4.06 -0.37 -3.63
C ALA A 185 3.34 -0.03 -4.96
N ASP A 186 2.81 -1.06 -5.62
CA ASP A 186 2.21 -1.00 -6.96
C ASP A 186 0.67 -0.89 -6.94
N LYS A 187 0.06 -1.03 -5.75
CA LYS A 187 -1.40 -1.00 -5.53
C LYS A 187 -1.78 -0.20 -4.31
N ASP A 188 -3.01 0.30 -4.34
CA ASP A 188 -3.64 0.88 -3.16
C ASP A 188 -3.98 -0.23 -2.17
N GLU A 189 -3.49 -0.10 -0.94
CA GLU A 189 -3.69 -1.09 0.12
C GLU A 189 -4.10 -0.43 1.44
N LEU A 190 -4.95 -1.11 2.19
CA LEU A 190 -5.45 -0.68 3.51
C LEU A 190 -4.88 -1.61 4.59
N PHE A 191 -4.25 -1.04 5.61
CA PHE A 191 -3.62 -1.76 6.71
C PHE A 191 -4.19 -1.30 8.04
N PHE A 192 -4.29 -2.23 9.00
CA PHE A 192 -4.63 -1.94 10.38
C PHE A 192 -3.42 -2.09 11.30
N TYR A 193 -3.35 -1.29 12.38
CA TYR A 193 -2.26 -1.33 13.37
C TYR A 193 -2.68 -1.13 14.85
#